data_AF-A8RVY1-F1
#
_entry.id   AF-A8RVY1-F1
#
_cell.length_a   1.000
_cell.length_b   1.000
_cell.length_c   1.000
_cell.angle_alpha   90.00
_cell.angle_beta   90.00
_cell.angle_gamma   90.00
#
_symmetry.space_group_name_H-M   'P 1'
#
loop_
_entity.id
_entity.type
_entity.pdbx_description
1 polymer ?
#
loop_
_entity_poly.entity_id
_entity_poly.type
_entity_poly.pdbx_seq_one_letter_code
_entity_poly.pdbx_strand_id
1 'polypeptide(L)'
;MQLNNYLEYLEKTVMAYSDKVKRHLVKQFIQHGIATKQTDTSGQLYIEGLETVDISEKTLSEQLVTCIHQSKRAGYALEKWEFLKDYKYSVIFTCDDFSSTLKKAKEIIPLENTYENDYLYTSFVKPVAYSMDGYYFLKFNLAYAAIHPLTQEEFLTKYPFLVVFHEKGELIEFRFDVLKRVFLSDKKEPTIYSNLIAEMSDYFKEHFECDLIPLNLDFMVNVCKRDENVKLIAQSMKLPNGGNAQLDVGNNQEYILPFIGELRSLLNDNQAELEKVPDFREALEQFMFEMEEMSDYPWIELLWENEIKTRSNRVKFVFNYMNKSYCLIQYYYSNVLIGMERMNYVIEYIVNHRNDDTTQNE
;
A
#
# COMPACT_ATOMS: atom_id res chain seq x y z
N MET A 1 -23.07 13.71 6.57
CA MET A 1 -24.10 12.65 6.70
C MET A 1 -24.22 12.18 8.15
N GLN A 2 -25.44 12.05 8.68
CA GLN A 2 -25.70 11.59 10.06
C GLN A 2 -25.10 10.19 10.35
N LEU A 3 -24.90 9.86 11.63
CA LEU A 3 -24.36 8.59 12.17
C LEU A 3 -24.93 7.32 11.51
N ASN A 4 -26.25 7.28 11.24
CA ASN A 4 -26.88 6.11 10.61
C ASN A 4 -26.33 5.82 9.20
N ASN A 5 -25.98 6.85 8.44
CA ASN A 5 -25.35 6.66 7.13
C ASN A 5 -23.90 6.18 7.27
N TYR A 6 -23.21 6.51 8.37
CA TYR A 6 -21.84 6.04 8.60
C TYR A 6 -21.78 4.51 8.72
N LEU A 7 -22.66 3.94 9.55
CA LEU A 7 -22.75 2.50 9.74
C LEU A 7 -23.08 1.76 8.44
N GLU A 8 -23.94 2.33 7.60
CA GLU A 8 -24.27 1.74 6.30
C GLU A 8 -23.05 1.69 5.37
N TYR A 9 -22.29 2.79 5.27
CA TYR A 9 -21.05 2.83 4.53
C TYR A 9 -20.02 1.83 5.09
N LEU A 10 -19.88 1.76 6.40
CA LEU A 10 -18.97 0.82 7.07
C LEU A 10 -19.35 -0.63 6.77
N GLU A 11 -20.63 -0.98 6.89
CA GLU A 11 -21.16 -2.29 6.57
C GLU A 11 -20.82 -2.68 5.12
N LYS A 12 -21.20 -1.85 4.15
CA LYS A 12 -20.95 -2.13 2.72
C LYS A 12 -19.45 -2.24 2.41
N THR A 13 -18.61 -1.48 3.11
CA THR A 13 -17.15 -1.56 3.00
C THR A 13 -16.62 -2.90 3.51
N VAL A 14 -17.02 -3.32 4.72
CA VAL A 14 -16.57 -4.59 5.32
C VAL A 14 -17.09 -5.79 4.54
N MET A 15 -18.29 -5.69 3.95
CA MET A 15 -18.83 -6.71 3.06
C MET A 15 -17.95 -6.94 1.82
N ALA A 16 -17.26 -5.90 1.34
CA ALA A 16 -16.33 -5.99 0.21
C ALA A 16 -14.94 -6.56 0.58
N TYR A 17 -14.63 -6.75 1.86
CA TYR A 17 -13.37 -7.34 2.28
C TYR A 17 -13.25 -8.80 1.86
N SER A 18 -12.01 -9.26 1.65
CA SER A 18 -11.75 -10.67 1.38
C SER A 18 -12.10 -11.54 2.60
N ASP A 19 -12.46 -12.80 2.36
CA ASP A 19 -12.77 -13.74 3.45
C ASP A 19 -11.62 -13.89 4.44
N LYS A 20 -10.37 -13.72 3.98
CA LYS A 20 -9.19 -13.73 4.83
C LYS A 20 -9.24 -12.59 5.85
N VAL A 21 -9.48 -11.36 5.40
CA VAL A 21 -9.61 -10.18 6.27
C VAL A 21 -10.82 -10.33 7.19
N LYS A 22 -11.95 -10.81 6.65
CA LYS A 22 -13.16 -11.06 7.46
C LYS A 22 -12.91 -12.05 8.60
N ARG A 23 -12.24 -13.18 8.31
CA ARG A 23 -11.86 -14.19 9.33
C ARG A 23 -10.92 -13.61 10.38
N HIS A 24 -9.96 -12.78 9.97
CA HIS A 24 -9.06 -12.10 10.90
C HIS A 24 -9.83 -11.17 11.85
N LEU A 25 -10.72 -10.33 11.31
CA LEU A 25 -11.53 -9.41 12.10
C LEU A 25 -12.45 -10.14 13.10
N VAL A 26 -13.14 -11.20 12.66
CA VAL A 26 -13.96 -12.02 13.57
C VAL A 26 -13.11 -12.64 14.68
N LYS A 27 -11.90 -13.14 14.36
CA LYS A 27 -10.98 -13.66 15.38
C LYS A 27 -10.57 -12.57 16.38
N GLN A 28 -10.27 -11.35 15.90
CA GLN A 28 -9.98 -10.21 16.76
C GLN A 28 -11.17 -9.86 17.65
N PHE A 29 -12.39 -9.85 17.12
CA PHE A 29 -13.60 -9.58 17.91
C PHE A 29 -13.80 -10.60 19.03
N ILE A 30 -13.58 -11.89 18.76
CA ILE A 30 -13.65 -12.93 19.79
C ILE A 30 -12.56 -12.74 20.84
N GLN A 31 -11.31 -12.49 20.42
CA GLN A 31 -10.18 -12.29 21.34
C GLN A 31 -10.37 -11.09 22.27
N HIS A 32 -11.02 -10.03 21.78
CA HIS A 32 -11.31 -8.84 22.57
C HIS A 32 -12.63 -8.94 23.36
N GLY A 33 -13.33 -10.09 23.33
CA GLY A 33 -14.62 -10.26 24.02
C GLY A 33 -15.70 -9.32 23.47
N ILE A 34 -15.67 -9.03 22.16
CA ILE A 34 -16.73 -8.32 21.43
C ILE A 34 -17.76 -9.32 20.90
N ALA A 35 -17.31 -10.51 20.52
CA ALA A 35 -18.15 -11.56 19.94
C ALA A 35 -17.89 -12.92 20.58
N THR A 36 -18.88 -13.80 20.55
CA THR A 36 -18.77 -15.20 21.02
C THR A 36 -19.40 -16.16 20.03
N LYS A 37 -18.89 -17.40 20.01
CA LYS A 37 -19.51 -18.54 19.32
C LYS A 37 -20.11 -19.56 20.30
N GLN A 38 -20.07 -19.26 21.59
CA GLN A 38 -20.69 -20.11 22.61
C GLN A 38 -22.13 -19.65 22.78
N THR A 39 -23.07 -20.59 22.62
CA THR A 39 -24.52 -20.39 22.68
C THR A 39 -25.05 -20.11 24.10
N ASP A 40 -24.21 -20.19 25.12
CA ASP A 40 -24.63 -20.12 26.53
C ASP A 40 -24.00 -18.88 27.21
N THR A 41 -24.61 -17.71 26.98
CA THR A 41 -24.26 -16.45 27.66
C THR A 41 -25.01 -16.28 29.00
N SER A 42 -25.70 -17.32 29.47
CA SER A 42 -26.63 -17.31 30.61
C SER A 42 -26.03 -16.98 31.99
N GLY A 43 -24.73 -16.67 32.07
CA GLY A 43 -24.05 -16.29 33.32
C GLY A 43 -23.14 -15.06 33.23
N GLN A 44 -23.06 -14.36 32.08
CA GLN A 44 -22.28 -13.13 31.99
C GLN A 44 -23.09 -11.94 32.53
N LEU A 45 -22.49 -11.22 33.49
CA LEU A 45 -23.05 -9.97 34.01
C LEU A 45 -23.30 -9.02 32.83
N TYR A 46 -24.57 -8.69 32.60
CA TYR A 46 -24.98 -7.62 31.69
C TYR A 46 -24.46 -6.30 32.25
N ILE A 47 -23.32 -5.86 31.73
CA ILE A 47 -22.79 -4.52 31.95
C ILE A 47 -23.06 -3.75 30.67
N GLU A 48 -23.89 -2.70 30.75
CA GLU A 48 -24.19 -1.81 29.62
C GLU A 48 -22.89 -1.40 28.91
N GLY A 49 -22.82 -1.65 27.60
CA GLY A 49 -21.66 -1.31 26.76
C GLY A 49 -20.53 -2.35 26.69
N LEU A 50 -20.62 -3.46 27.43
CA LEU A 50 -19.68 -4.60 27.36
C LEU A 50 -20.34 -5.91 26.89
N GLU A 51 -21.55 -5.81 26.35
CA GLU A 51 -22.30 -6.96 25.84
C GLU A 51 -21.53 -7.66 24.71
N THR A 52 -21.40 -8.98 24.85
CA THR A 52 -20.74 -9.84 23.87
C THR A 52 -21.78 -10.31 22.86
N VAL A 53 -21.51 -10.11 21.57
CA VAL A 53 -22.43 -10.46 20.47
C VAL A 53 -22.33 -11.94 20.12
N ASP A 54 -23.44 -12.69 20.16
CA ASP A 54 -23.47 -14.09 19.68
C ASP A 54 -23.47 -14.14 18.15
N ILE A 55 -22.48 -14.84 17.60
CA ILE A 55 -22.25 -15.01 16.16
C ILE A 55 -22.19 -16.49 15.73
N SER A 56 -22.58 -17.41 16.61
CA SER A 56 -22.46 -18.88 16.44
C SER A 56 -23.22 -19.41 15.21
N GLU A 57 -24.45 -18.95 14.98
CA GLU A 57 -25.33 -19.41 13.89
C GLU A 57 -25.26 -18.56 12.61
N LYS A 58 -24.24 -17.71 12.47
CA LYS A 58 -24.15 -16.72 11.38
C LYS A 58 -23.06 -17.06 10.36
N THR A 59 -23.29 -16.76 9.09
CA THR A 59 -22.25 -16.82 8.05
C THR A 59 -21.17 -15.76 8.29
N LEU A 60 -19.95 -15.95 7.77
CA LEU A 60 -18.80 -15.05 8.03
C LEU A 60 -19.11 -13.55 7.81
N SER A 61 -19.84 -13.23 6.74
CA SER A 61 -20.26 -11.86 6.45
C SER A 61 -21.27 -11.35 7.50
N GLU A 62 -22.30 -12.14 7.81
CA GLU A 62 -23.31 -11.80 8.82
C GLU A 62 -22.71 -11.65 10.23
N GLN A 63 -21.67 -12.42 10.57
CA GLN A 63 -20.95 -12.29 11.84
C GLN A 63 -20.43 -10.86 12.03
N LEU A 64 -19.78 -10.30 11.01
CA LEU A 64 -19.24 -8.94 11.07
C LEU A 64 -20.34 -7.88 11.10
N VAL A 65 -21.34 -8.00 10.22
CA VAL A 65 -22.46 -7.05 10.16
C VAL A 65 -23.20 -7.02 11.49
N THR A 66 -23.48 -8.18 12.09
CA THR A 66 -24.13 -8.27 13.41
C THR A 66 -23.30 -7.56 14.48
N CYS A 67 -21.99 -7.82 14.53
CA CYS A 67 -21.12 -7.15 15.49
C CYS A 67 -21.12 -5.62 15.31
N ILE A 68 -21.07 -5.12 14.07
CA ILE A 68 -21.08 -3.68 13.76
C ILE A 68 -22.37 -3.02 14.28
N HIS A 69 -23.53 -3.65 14.04
CA HIS A 69 -24.82 -3.09 14.45
C HIS A 69 -25.10 -3.21 15.95
N GLN A 70 -24.61 -4.26 16.59
CA GLN A 70 -24.93 -4.56 18.00
C GLN A 70 -23.85 -4.10 18.99
N SER A 71 -22.63 -3.78 18.52
CA SER A 71 -21.53 -3.40 19.40
C SER A 71 -20.72 -2.24 18.83
N LYS A 72 -20.75 -1.09 19.53
CA LYS A 72 -19.87 0.05 19.23
C LYS A 72 -18.38 -0.35 19.26
N ARG A 73 -18.02 -1.32 20.13
CA ARG A 73 -16.65 -1.86 20.24
C ARG A 73 -16.19 -2.54 18.94
N ALA A 74 -17.11 -3.16 18.19
CA ALA A 74 -16.80 -3.73 16.88
C ALA A 74 -16.46 -2.64 15.87
N GLY A 75 -17.25 -1.55 15.82
CA GLY A 75 -16.94 -0.36 15.04
C GLY A 75 -15.54 0.18 15.37
N TYR A 76 -15.23 0.34 16.65
CA TYR A 76 -13.91 0.81 17.11
C TYR A 76 -12.76 -0.08 16.68
N ALA A 77 -12.92 -1.39 16.80
CA ALA A 77 -11.92 -2.34 16.36
C ALA A 77 -11.70 -2.29 14.83
N LEU A 78 -12.74 -2.02 14.03
CA LEU A 78 -12.63 -1.85 12.58
C LEU A 78 -11.92 -0.54 12.20
N GLU A 79 -12.28 0.56 12.86
CA GLU A 79 -11.65 1.85 12.62
C GLU A 79 -10.16 1.83 12.95
N LYS A 80 -9.81 1.17 14.06
CA LYS A 80 -8.42 0.94 14.44
C LYS A 80 -7.71 0.01 13.45
N TRP A 81 -8.38 -1.05 13.00
CA TRP A 81 -7.84 -1.97 12.00
C TRP A 81 -7.46 -1.25 10.70
N GLU A 82 -8.21 -0.25 10.27
CA GLU A 82 -7.89 0.51 9.06
C GLU A 82 -6.57 1.27 9.14
N PHE A 83 -6.09 1.65 10.33
CA PHE A 83 -4.74 2.21 10.47
C PHE A 83 -3.64 1.16 10.25
N LEU A 84 -3.94 -0.10 10.53
CA LEU A 84 -2.96 -1.19 10.62
C LEU A 84 -3.05 -2.18 9.45
N LYS A 85 -4.06 -2.06 8.60
CA LYS A 85 -4.25 -2.95 7.44
C LYS A 85 -3.22 -2.68 6.34
N ASP A 86 -3.09 -3.62 5.43
CA ASP A 86 -2.39 -3.39 4.17
C ASP A 86 -3.26 -2.61 3.18
N TYR A 87 -2.60 -1.77 2.39
CA TYR A 87 -3.20 -0.98 1.32
C TYR A 87 -2.58 -1.36 -0.02
N LYS A 88 -3.35 -1.19 -1.11
CA LYS A 88 -2.86 -1.50 -2.45
C LYS A 88 -1.73 -0.60 -2.90
N TYR A 89 -1.82 0.70 -2.62
CA TYR A 89 -0.92 1.71 -3.15
C TYR A 89 -0.29 2.55 -2.05
N SER A 90 0.93 3.01 -2.30
CA SER A 90 1.47 4.17 -1.60
C SER A 90 2.34 5.08 -2.47
N VAL A 91 2.52 6.31 -2.00
CA VAL A 91 3.49 7.28 -2.52
C VAL A 91 4.24 7.90 -1.34
N ILE A 92 5.50 8.24 -1.55
CA ILE A 92 6.40 8.71 -0.49
C ILE A 92 6.90 10.12 -0.80
N PHE A 93 6.91 10.96 0.22
CA PHE A 93 7.40 12.31 0.19
C PHE A 93 8.38 12.56 1.33
N THR A 94 9.25 13.53 1.10
CA THR A 94 10.02 14.27 2.09
C THR A 94 9.43 15.68 2.20
N CYS A 95 9.84 16.43 3.20
CA CYS A 95 9.57 17.86 3.27
C CYS A 95 10.72 18.57 3.97
N ASP A 96 10.84 19.89 3.75
CA ASP A 96 11.96 20.69 4.25
C ASP A 96 12.03 20.70 5.79
N ASP A 97 10.88 20.73 6.47
CA ASP A 97 10.80 20.69 7.93
C ASP A 97 9.83 19.61 8.40
N PHE A 98 10.31 18.37 8.42
CA PHE A 98 9.56 17.22 8.89
C PHE A 98 9.13 17.36 10.36
N SER A 99 10.02 17.87 11.20
CA SER A 99 9.77 18.01 12.65
C SER A 99 8.62 18.98 12.95
N SER A 100 8.59 20.15 12.30
CA SER A 100 7.50 21.11 12.42
C SER A 100 6.20 20.57 11.85
N THR A 101 6.26 19.94 10.67
CA THR A 101 5.08 19.30 10.05
C THR A 101 4.47 18.23 10.96
N LEU A 102 5.30 17.34 11.52
CA LEU A 102 4.88 16.30 12.46
C LEU A 102 4.31 16.91 13.74
N LYS A 103 4.90 18.00 14.25
CA LYS A 103 4.39 18.70 15.42
C LYS A 103 2.96 19.21 15.19
N LYS A 104 2.70 19.86 14.05
CA LYS A 104 1.34 20.29 13.66
C LYS A 104 0.39 19.11 13.51
N ALA A 105 0.83 18.01 12.89
CA ALA A 105 0.03 16.78 12.80
C ALA A 105 -0.31 16.20 14.18
N LYS A 106 0.62 16.25 15.14
CA LYS A 106 0.43 15.81 16.53
C LYS A 106 -0.53 16.69 17.34
N GLU A 107 -0.88 17.89 16.87
CA GLU A 107 -1.97 18.69 17.47
C GLU A 107 -3.36 18.04 17.24
N ILE A 108 -3.48 17.18 16.22
CA ILE A 108 -4.66 16.37 15.97
C ILE A 108 -4.58 15.15 16.88
N ILE A 109 -5.18 15.24 18.07
CA ILE A 109 -5.04 14.23 19.13
C ILE A 109 -5.59 12.86 18.68
N PRO A 110 -4.88 11.74 18.94
CA PRO A 110 -5.40 10.40 18.69
C PRO A 110 -6.71 10.14 19.44
N LEU A 111 -7.67 9.50 18.78
CA LEU A 111 -8.94 9.17 19.43
C LEU A 111 -8.70 8.14 20.53
N GLU A 112 -9.10 8.46 21.76
CA GLU A 112 -8.90 7.58 22.93
C GLU A 112 -10.03 6.56 23.08
N ASN A 113 -11.30 6.88 22.76
CA ASN A 113 -12.46 5.98 22.93
C ASN A 113 -13.71 6.29 22.06
N THR A 114 -13.64 7.25 21.14
CA THR A 114 -14.75 7.63 20.23
C THR A 114 -14.21 7.62 18.83
N TYR A 115 -14.76 6.83 17.90
CA TYR A 115 -14.11 6.59 16.59
C TYR A 115 -15.03 6.76 15.41
N GLU A 116 -15.59 7.94 15.25
CA GLU A 116 -16.16 8.33 13.98
C GLU A 116 -15.73 9.77 13.74
N ASN A 117 -15.44 10.11 12.48
CA ASN A 117 -15.81 11.46 12.11
C ASN A 117 -17.33 11.51 12.26
N ASP A 118 -17.87 12.54 12.90
CA ASP A 118 -19.33 12.74 13.00
C ASP A 118 -20.03 12.67 11.61
N TYR A 119 -19.23 12.86 10.55
CA TYR A 119 -19.62 12.84 9.15
C TYR A 119 -18.57 12.14 8.27
N LEU A 120 -19.03 11.32 7.31
CA LEU A 120 -18.20 11.02 6.13
C LEU A 120 -18.18 12.21 5.18
N TYR A 121 -17.02 12.48 4.61
CA TYR A 121 -16.78 13.59 3.69
C TYR A 121 -16.51 13.08 2.28
N THR A 122 -16.82 13.86 1.25
CA THR A 122 -16.47 13.53 -0.14
C THR A 122 -15.13 14.13 -0.56
N SER A 123 -14.41 14.76 0.37
CA SER A 123 -13.11 15.42 0.20
C SER A 123 -12.29 15.34 1.49
N PHE A 124 -11.00 15.70 1.43
CA PHE A 124 -10.15 15.78 2.61
C PHE A 124 -10.56 16.98 3.49
N VAL A 125 -11.04 16.71 4.70
CA VAL A 125 -11.52 17.75 5.64
C VAL A 125 -10.89 17.57 7.01
N LYS A 126 -11.39 16.60 7.80
CA LYS A 126 -10.88 16.31 9.14
C LYS A 126 -10.36 14.87 9.19
N PRO A 127 -9.07 14.67 9.51
CA PRO A 127 -8.54 13.34 9.76
C PRO A 127 -8.82 12.89 11.18
N VAL A 128 -8.73 11.57 11.35
CA VAL A 128 -8.60 10.91 12.65
C VAL A 128 -7.14 10.52 12.84
N ALA A 129 -6.60 10.77 14.02
CA ALA A 129 -5.22 10.41 14.33
C ALA A 129 -5.09 9.07 15.07
N TYR A 130 -3.98 8.40 14.84
CA TYR A 130 -3.51 7.25 15.61
C TYR A 130 -1.99 7.33 15.76
N SER A 131 -1.44 6.83 16.87
CA SER A 131 0.01 6.81 17.09
C SER A 131 0.46 5.44 17.55
N MET A 132 1.65 5.06 17.11
CA MET A 132 2.36 3.85 17.50
C MET A 132 3.85 4.15 17.49
N ASP A 133 4.68 3.33 18.14
CA ASP A 133 6.11 3.55 18.22
C ASP A 133 6.75 3.78 16.83
N GLY A 134 7.40 4.93 16.65
CA GLY A 134 8.01 5.35 15.38
C GLY A 134 7.06 5.82 14.27
N TYR A 135 5.74 5.80 14.48
CA TYR A 135 4.75 6.18 13.47
C TYR A 135 3.65 7.09 14.00
N TYR A 136 3.31 8.11 13.21
CA TYR A 136 2.10 8.90 13.40
C TYR A 136 1.18 8.79 12.20
N PHE A 137 -0.11 8.61 12.42
CA PHE A 137 -1.07 8.35 11.35
C PHE A 137 -2.17 9.41 11.35
N LEU A 138 -2.53 9.89 10.16
CA LEU A 138 -3.76 10.65 9.91
C LEU A 138 -4.60 9.89 8.88
N LYS A 139 -5.80 9.47 9.27
CA LYS A 139 -6.75 8.76 8.39
C LYS A 139 -7.88 9.69 7.99
N PHE A 140 -8.06 9.85 6.70
CA PHE A 140 -9.18 10.57 6.09
C PHE A 140 -10.18 9.57 5.54
N ASN A 141 -11.42 9.63 6.03
CA ASN A 141 -12.49 8.74 5.58
C ASN A 141 -13.35 9.44 4.51
N LEU A 142 -13.16 9.04 3.25
CA LEU A 142 -13.95 9.54 2.12
C LEU A 142 -15.20 8.68 1.89
N ALA A 143 -16.32 9.31 1.55
CA ALA A 143 -17.55 8.64 1.15
C ALA A 143 -17.67 8.60 -0.37
N TYR A 144 -17.85 7.40 -0.91
CA TYR A 144 -18.25 7.19 -2.31
C TYR A 144 -19.59 6.47 -2.36
N ALA A 145 -20.51 7.02 -3.16
CA ALA A 145 -21.79 6.43 -3.48
C ALA A 145 -21.94 6.32 -5.00
N ALA A 146 -22.54 5.23 -5.45
CA ALA A 146 -22.92 5.01 -6.84
C ALA A 146 -24.21 4.20 -6.91
N ILE A 147 -24.95 4.32 -8.00
CA ILE A 147 -26.18 3.55 -8.21
C ILE A 147 -25.95 2.67 -9.43
N HIS A 148 -26.25 1.38 -9.31
CA HIS A 148 -26.21 0.47 -10.44
C HIS A 148 -27.21 0.93 -11.52
N PRO A 149 -26.78 1.18 -12.77
CA PRO A 149 -27.66 1.74 -13.79
C PRO A 149 -28.87 0.85 -14.09
N LEU A 150 -28.70 -0.48 -14.06
CA LEU A 150 -29.76 -1.46 -14.32
C LEU A 150 -30.59 -1.85 -13.08
N THR A 151 -29.95 -2.28 -11.98
CA THR A 151 -30.67 -2.82 -10.81
C THR A 151 -31.17 -1.74 -9.85
N GLN A 152 -30.75 -0.48 -10.02
CA GLN A 152 -30.98 0.63 -9.07
C GLN A 152 -30.42 0.34 -7.67
N GLU A 153 -29.54 -0.65 -7.54
CA GLU A 153 -28.88 -0.96 -6.28
C GLU A 153 -27.88 0.14 -5.92
N GLU A 154 -27.95 0.60 -4.68
CA GLU A 154 -27.01 1.58 -4.14
C GLU A 154 -25.73 0.90 -3.66
N PHE A 155 -24.60 1.33 -4.22
CA PHE A 155 -23.26 0.99 -3.76
C PHE A 155 -22.75 2.12 -2.89
N LEU A 156 -22.31 1.78 -1.68
CA LEU A 156 -21.67 2.70 -0.75
C LEU A 156 -20.30 2.12 -0.37
N THR A 157 -19.29 2.98 -0.27
CA THR A 157 -18.01 2.58 0.31
C THR A 157 -17.40 3.75 1.08
N LYS A 158 -16.96 3.45 2.30
CA LYS A 158 -16.02 4.26 3.04
C LYS A 158 -14.63 3.95 2.52
N TYR A 159 -13.94 4.98 2.05
CA TYR A 159 -12.62 4.88 1.45
C TYR A 159 -11.60 5.55 2.38
N PRO A 160 -10.88 4.76 3.20
CA PRO A 160 -9.84 5.31 4.06
C PRO A 160 -8.61 5.65 3.23
N PHE A 161 -8.19 6.92 3.29
CA PHE A 161 -6.91 7.41 2.79
C PHE A 161 -6.03 7.72 4.00
N LEU A 162 -4.88 7.08 4.08
CA LEU A 162 -4.02 7.14 5.25
C LEU A 162 -2.75 7.92 4.94
N VAL A 163 -2.38 8.84 5.81
CA VAL A 163 -1.11 9.55 5.79
C VAL A 163 -0.29 9.03 6.96
N VAL A 164 0.91 8.56 6.70
CA VAL A 164 1.82 7.96 7.68
C VAL A 164 3.09 8.78 7.75
N PHE A 165 3.39 9.30 8.94
CA PHE A 165 4.66 9.91 9.27
C PHE A 165 5.58 8.82 9.81
N HIS A 166 6.67 8.56 9.10
CA HIS A 166 7.72 7.64 9.50
C HIS A 166 8.82 8.42 10.20
N GLU A 167 8.85 8.38 11.53
CA GLU A 167 9.73 9.26 12.32
C GLU A 167 11.22 8.97 12.06
N LYS A 168 11.60 7.70 11.98
CA LYS A 168 13.00 7.28 11.76
C LYS A 168 13.56 7.73 10.40
N GLY A 169 12.72 7.76 9.37
CA GLY A 169 13.11 8.09 8.01
C GLY A 169 12.82 9.54 7.61
N GLU A 170 12.15 10.30 8.47
CA GLU A 170 11.60 11.63 8.17
C GLU A 170 10.80 11.63 6.85
N LEU A 171 9.92 10.63 6.70
CA LEU A 171 9.11 10.43 5.50
C LEU A 171 7.63 10.61 5.78
N ILE A 172 6.92 11.12 4.79
CA ILE A 172 5.46 11.17 4.75
C ILE A 172 5.00 10.23 3.63
N GLU A 173 4.24 9.20 3.99
CA GLU A 173 3.71 8.21 3.06
C GLU A 173 2.19 8.34 2.97
N PHE A 174 1.64 8.40 1.77
CA PHE A 174 0.21 8.25 1.56
C PHE A 174 -0.11 6.81 1.19
N ARG A 175 -1.06 6.17 1.88
CA ARG A 175 -1.52 4.80 1.64
C ARG A 175 -3.01 4.80 1.30
N PHE A 176 -3.37 4.09 0.24
CA PHE A 176 -4.75 4.06 -0.23
C PHE A 176 -5.04 2.81 -1.10
N ASP A 177 -6.32 2.45 -1.22
CA ASP A 177 -6.76 1.22 -1.89
C ASP A 177 -7.31 1.45 -3.30
N VAL A 178 -7.59 0.37 -4.01
CA VAL A 178 -8.32 0.43 -5.28
C VAL A 178 -9.77 0.83 -5.02
N LEU A 179 -10.26 1.81 -5.78
CA LEU A 179 -11.68 2.12 -5.83
C LEU A 179 -12.36 1.27 -6.92
N LYS A 180 -13.50 0.64 -6.59
CA LYS A 180 -14.25 -0.16 -7.59
C LYS A 180 -14.71 0.73 -8.74
N ARG A 181 -14.67 0.19 -9.96
CA ARG A 181 -15.09 0.90 -11.19
C ARG A 181 -16.48 1.51 -11.11
N VAL A 182 -17.40 0.90 -10.36
CA VAL A 182 -18.76 1.44 -10.19
C VAL A 182 -18.80 2.85 -9.59
N PHE A 183 -17.77 3.24 -8.82
CA PHE A 183 -17.64 4.58 -8.25
C PHE A 183 -16.88 5.56 -9.17
N LEU A 184 -16.34 5.06 -10.28
CA LEU A 184 -15.56 5.83 -11.23
C LEU A 184 -16.45 6.11 -12.45
N SER A 185 -16.53 7.38 -12.86
CA SER A 185 -17.05 7.70 -14.18
C SER A 185 -15.96 7.47 -15.22
N ASP A 186 -16.34 7.12 -16.46
CA ASP A 186 -15.39 6.83 -17.56
C ASP A 186 -14.34 7.95 -17.78
N LYS A 187 -14.68 9.20 -17.45
CA LYS A 187 -13.79 10.36 -17.57
C LYS A 187 -12.78 10.50 -16.42
N LYS A 188 -13.07 9.93 -15.24
CA LYS A 188 -12.22 10.03 -14.04
C LYS A 188 -11.39 8.77 -13.79
N GLU A 189 -11.73 7.64 -14.40
CA GLU A 189 -11.04 6.36 -14.19
C GLU A 189 -9.50 6.43 -14.33
N PRO A 190 -8.92 7.09 -15.35
CA PRO A 190 -7.46 7.06 -15.50
C PRO A 190 -6.71 7.95 -14.50
N THR A 191 -7.32 8.99 -13.93
CA THR A 191 -6.60 10.01 -13.13
C THR A 191 -7.03 10.08 -11.66
N ILE A 192 -7.96 9.23 -11.22
CA ILE A 192 -8.51 9.31 -9.86
C ILE A 192 -7.44 9.31 -8.77
N TYR A 193 -6.46 8.42 -8.84
CA TYR A 193 -5.41 8.32 -7.81
C TYR A 193 -4.43 9.49 -7.87
N SER A 194 -4.05 9.96 -9.07
CA SER A 194 -3.20 11.14 -9.19
C SER A 194 -3.89 12.40 -8.67
N ASN A 195 -5.22 12.48 -8.81
CA ASN A 195 -6.01 13.58 -8.26
C ASN A 195 -6.09 13.49 -6.73
N LEU A 196 -6.33 12.30 -6.16
CA LEU A 196 -6.31 12.11 -4.69
C LEU A 196 -4.97 12.50 -4.07
N ILE A 197 -3.86 12.13 -4.71
CA ILE A 197 -2.51 12.51 -4.27
C ILE A 197 -2.32 14.03 -4.34
N ALA A 198 -2.76 14.67 -5.43
CA ALA A 198 -2.68 16.12 -5.59
C ALA A 198 -3.53 16.86 -4.55
N GLU A 199 -4.78 16.46 -4.36
CA GLU A 199 -5.69 17.05 -3.36
C GLU A 199 -5.13 16.91 -1.93
N MET A 200 -4.50 15.78 -1.60
CA MET A 200 -3.83 15.62 -0.30
C MET A 200 -2.55 16.48 -0.20
N SER A 201 -1.82 16.64 -1.30
CA SER A 201 -0.65 17.53 -1.32
C SER A 201 -1.06 18.99 -1.09
N ASP A 202 -2.16 19.42 -1.70
CA ASP A 202 -2.77 20.73 -1.48
C ASP A 202 -3.24 20.88 -0.02
N TYR A 203 -3.86 19.84 0.54
CA TYR A 203 -4.23 19.81 1.96
C TYR A 203 -3.01 20.05 2.88
N PHE A 204 -1.85 19.45 2.57
CA PHE A 204 -0.62 19.66 3.32
C PHE A 204 -0.11 21.09 3.24
N LYS A 205 -0.20 21.69 2.06
CA LYS A 205 0.17 23.08 1.86
C LYS A 205 -0.72 24.03 2.66
N GLU A 206 -2.04 23.81 2.63
CA GLU A 206 -3.03 24.68 3.28
C GLU A 206 -3.06 24.52 4.81
N HIS A 207 -2.98 23.29 5.32
CA HIS A 207 -3.18 23.00 6.74
C HIS A 207 -1.89 22.81 7.54
N PHE A 208 -0.81 22.40 6.90
CA PHE A 208 0.48 22.18 7.56
C PHE A 208 1.57 23.17 7.12
N GLU A 209 1.29 24.04 6.13
CA GLU A 209 2.28 24.95 5.52
C GLU A 209 3.52 24.18 5.03
N CYS A 210 3.27 22.99 4.48
CA CYS A 210 4.30 22.04 4.10
C CYS A 210 4.18 21.73 2.60
N ASP A 211 5.18 22.10 1.82
CA ASP A 211 5.32 21.62 0.45
C ASP A 211 5.95 20.21 0.46
N LEU A 212 5.25 19.24 -0.12
CA LEU A 212 5.71 17.86 -0.19
C LEU A 212 6.63 17.67 -1.40
N ILE A 213 7.80 17.10 -1.15
CA ILE A 213 8.82 16.81 -2.16
C ILE A 213 8.82 15.30 -2.41
N PRO A 214 8.39 14.82 -3.59
CA PRO A 214 8.44 13.41 -3.94
C PRO A 214 9.82 12.79 -3.69
N LEU A 215 9.86 11.66 -2.99
CA LEU A 215 11.11 10.93 -2.81
C LEU A 215 11.51 10.29 -4.14
N ASN A 216 12.73 10.56 -4.61
CA ASN A 216 13.29 9.87 -5.77
C ASN A 216 13.56 8.40 -5.41
N LEU A 217 12.96 7.47 -6.15
CA LEU A 217 13.11 6.03 -5.95
C LEU A 217 13.88 5.34 -7.10
N ASP A 218 14.52 6.08 -7.99
CA ASP A 218 15.24 5.54 -9.15
C ASP A 218 16.34 4.54 -8.72
N PHE A 219 16.94 4.73 -7.54
CA PHE A 219 17.92 3.81 -6.95
C PHE A 219 17.37 2.38 -6.79
N MET A 220 16.04 2.22 -6.69
CA MET A 220 15.39 0.90 -6.59
C MET A 220 15.60 0.05 -7.85
N VAL A 221 15.92 0.64 -9.00
CA VAL A 221 16.25 -0.10 -10.24
C VAL A 221 17.51 -0.95 -10.04
N ASN A 222 18.49 -0.44 -9.29
CA ASN A 222 19.80 -1.05 -9.13
C ASN A 222 19.96 -1.83 -7.82
N VAL A 223 18.94 -1.85 -6.96
CA VAL A 223 19.01 -2.48 -5.64
C VAL A 223 19.36 -3.97 -5.71
N CYS A 224 18.83 -4.70 -6.69
CA CYS A 224 19.08 -6.13 -6.88
C CYS A 224 20.53 -6.43 -7.27
N LYS A 225 21.29 -5.45 -7.75
CA LYS A 225 22.73 -5.58 -8.01
C LYS A 225 23.55 -5.57 -6.71
N ARG A 226 22.99 -5.08 -5.61
CA ARG A 226 23.67 -4.90 -4.31
C ARG A 226 23.17 -5.83 -3.22
N ASP A 227 21.88 -6.18 -3.26
CA ASP A 227 21.25 -7.06 -2.28
C ASP A 227 20.72 -8.33 -2.95
N GLU A 228 21.38 -9.46 -2.68
CA GLU A 228 21.03 -10.76 -3.23
C GLU A 228 19.64 -11.24 -2.79
N ASN A 229 19.08 -10.72 -1.69
CA ASN A 229 17.76 -11.09 -1.18
C ASN A 229 16.61 -10.39 -1.93
N VAL A 230 16.94 -9.45 -2.81
CA VAL A 230 15.97 -8.71 -3.62
C VAL A 230 16.10 -9.13 -5.07
N LYS A 231 15.05 -9.76 -5.61
CA LYS A 231 15.00 -10.19 -7.00
C LYS A 231 14.19 -9.21 -7.83
N LEU A 232 14.74 -8.83 -8.98
CA LEU A 232 14.03 -8.10 -10.02
C LEU A 232 13.27 -9.12 -10.89
N ILE A 233 11.95 -9.14 -10.75
CA ILE A 233 11.11 -10.19 -11.35
C ILE A 233 10.39 -9.72 -12.62
N ALA A 234 10.19 -8.42 -12.79
CA ALA A 234 9.66 -7.88 -14.02
C ALA A 234 10.07 -6.42 -14.19
N GLN A 235 10.17 -5.96 -15.44
CA GLN A 235 10.46 -4.57 -15.75
C GLN A 235 9.90 -4.16 -17.10
N SER A 236 9.62 -2.87 -17.25
CA SER A 236 9.43 -2.22 -18.53
C SER A 236 10.63 -1.33 -18.82
N MET A 237 11.08 -1.35 -20.07
CA MET A 237 12.23 -0.59 -20.55
C MET A 237 11.84 0.21 -21.80
N LYS A 238 12.26 1.48 -21.84
CA LYS A 238 12.34 2.27 -23.07
C LYS A 238 13.81 2.34 -23.45
N LEU A 239 14.13 1.74 -24.58
CA LEU A 239 15.49 1.57 -25.05
C LEU A 239 15.99 2.86 -25.73
N PRO A 240 17.32 3.12 -25.73
CA PRO A 240 17.90 4.29 -26.39
C PRO A 240 17.58 4.38 -27.89
N ASN A 241 17.38 3.23 -28.53
CA ASN A 241 17.02 3.15 -29.95
C ASN A 241 15.53 3.46 -30.23
N GLY A 242 14.76 3.87 -29.22
CA GLY A 242 13.33 4.15 -29.31
C GLY A 242 12.42 2.91 -29.20
N GLY A 243 13.00 1.73 -29.02
CA GLY A 243 12.26 0.48 -28.78
C GLY A 243 11.65 0.43 -27.38
N ASN A 244 10.61 -0.38 -27.22
CA ASN A 244 10.02 -0.67 -25.90
C ASN A 244 10.11 -2.18 -25.66
N ALA A 245 10.54 -2.57 -24.46
CA ALA A 245 10.58 -3.95 -24.03
C ALA A 245 9.88 -4.11 -22.68
N GLN A 246 9.27 -5.28 -22.48
CA GLN A 246 8.75 -5.70 -21.19
C GLN A 246 9.27 -7.11 -20.93
N LEU A 247 9.94 -7.28 -19.79
CA LEU A 247 10.52 -8.55 -19.36
C LEU A 247 9.81 -8.98 -18.07
N ASP A 248 9.46 -10.25 -17.98
CA ASP A 248 8.84 -10.86 -16.81
C ASP A 248 9.45 -12.26 -16.63
N VAL A 249 9.83 -12.58 -15.40
CA VAL A 249 10.28 -13.92 -15.05
C VAL A 249 9.09 -14.87 -15.16
N GLY A 250 9.21 -15.86 -16.04
CA GLY A 250 8.21 -16.91 -16.16
C GLY A 250 8.20 -17.84 -14.95
N ASN A 251 7.84 -19.11 -15.16
CA ASN A 251 7.93 -20.14 -14.12
C ASN A 251 9.37 -20.65 -13.94
N ASN A 252 10.38 -19.77 -13.83
CA ASN A 252 11.72 -20.18 -13.45
C ASN A 252 11.91 -20.03 -11.93
N GLN A 253 12.60 -20.99 -11.31
CA GLN A 253 12.81 -20.95 -9.85
C GLN A 253 13.90 -19.94 -9.46
N GLU A 254 14.74 -19.56 -10.41
CA GLU A 254 15.91 -18.70 -10.21
C GLU A 254 15.61 -17.21 -10.45
N TYR A 255 14.38 -16.87 -10.88
CA TYR A 255 13.96 -15.49 -11.16
C TYR A 255 14.90 -14.75 -12.12
N ILE A 256 15.48 -15.46 -13.09
CA ILE A 256 16.37 -14.86 -14.09
C ILE A 256 15.51 -14.15 -15.13
N LEU A 257 15.77 -12.85 -15.36
CA LEU A 257 15.12 -12.10 -16.41
C LEU A 257 15.54 -12.62 -17.80
N PRO A 258 14.58 -12.82 -18.72
CA PRO A 258 14.86 -13.35 -20.05
C PRO A 258 15.73 -12.38 -20.88
N PHE A 259 16.47 -12.94 -21.83
CA PHE A 259 17.39 -12.26 -22.74
C PHE A 259 18.63 -11.64 -22.08
N ILE A 260 18.50 -10.67 -21.17
CA ILE A 260 19.66 -9.97 -20.61
C ILE A 260 20.41 -10.84 -19.59
N GLY A 261 19.69 -11.45 -18.64
CA GLY A 261 20.28 -12.36 -17.66
C GLY A 261 20.81 -13.63 -18.32
N GLU A 262 20.06 -14.17 -19.27
CA GLU A 262 20.44 -15.36 -20.05
C GLU A 262 21.68 -15.09 -20.92
N LEU A 263 21.76 -13.92 -21.57
CA LEU A 263 22.95 -13.52 -22.33
C LEU A 263 24.16 -13.38 -21.41
N ARG A 264 24.00 -12.76 -20.24
CA ARG A 264 25.09 -12.65 -19.25
C ARG A 264 25.59 -14.02 -18.80
N SER A 265 24.69 -14.96 -18.52
CA SER A 265 25.06 -16.35 -18.18
C SER A 265 25.81 -17.01 -19.34
N LEU A 266 25.30 -16.87 -20.57
CA LEU A 266 25.92 -17.45 -21.76
C LEU A 266 27.32 -16.89 -22.01
N LEU A 267 27.53 -15.58 -21.81
CA LEU A 267 28.84 -14.96 -21.95
C LEU A 267 29.82 -15.48 -20.90
N ASN A 268 29.37 -15.61 -19.65
CA ASN A 268 30.21 -16.16 -18.57
C ASN A 268 30.59 -17.62 -18.84
N ASP A 269 29.65 -18.45 -19.29
CA ASP A 269 29.89 -19.86 -19.60
C ASP A 269 30.89 -20.06 -20.77
N ASN A 270 31.01 -19.06 -21.65
CA ASN A 270 31.87 -19.11 -22.84
C ASN A 270 33.07 -18.14 -22.78
N GLN A 271 33.45 -17.71 -21.57
CA GLN A 271 34.48 -16.67 -21.38
C GLN A 271 35.80 -16.98 -22.09
N ALA A 272 36.28 -18.23 -22.03
CA ALA A 272 37.55 -18.63 -22.63
C ALA A 272 37.57 -18.51 -24.18
N GLU A 273 36.41 -18.62 -24.84
CA GLU A 273 36.29 -18.40 -26.28
C GLU A 273 36.16 -16.91 -26.60
N LEU A 274 35.43 -16.16 -25.77
CA LEU A 274 35.28 -14.70 -25.92
C LEU A 274 36.60 -13.95 -25.74
N GLU A 275 37.49 -14.43 -24.86
CA GLU A 275 38.83 -13.86 -24.68
C GLU A 275 39.70 -13.93 -25.95
N LYS A 276 39.38 -14.82 -26.89
CA LYS A 276 40.08 -14.93 -28.19
C LYS A 276 39.60 -13.87 -29.20
N VAL A 277 38.48 -13.20 -28.95
CA VAL A 277 37.85 -12.20 -29.82
C VAL A 277 37.49 -10.93 -29.03
N PRO A 278 38.50 -10.18 -28.55
CA PRO A 278 38.30 -9.06 -27.62
C PRO A 278 37.35 -7.98 -28.16
N ASP A 279 37.49 -7.59 -29.44
CA ASP A 279 36.63 -6.58 -30.06
C ASP A 279 35.15 -6.98 -30.06
N PHE A 280 34.85 -8.27 -30.27
CA PHE A 280 33.48 -8.78 -30.25
C PHE A 280 32.92 -8.84 -28.83
N ARG A 281 33.75 -9.25 -27.87
CA ARG A 281 33.40 -9.22 -26.44
C ARG A 281 33.07 -7.79 -25.99
N GLU A 282 33.93 -6.83 -26.31
CA GLU A 282 33.73 -5.41 -25.96
C GLU A 282 32.44 -4.86 -26.59
N ALA A 283 32.18 -5.17 -27.86
CA ALA A 283 30.94 -4.76 -28.52
C ALA A 283 29.67 -5.34 -27.84
N LEU A 284 29.72 -6.59 -27.36
CA LEU A 284 28.60 -7.20 -26.64
C LEU A 284 28.42 -6.63 -25.23
N GLU A 285 29.52 -6.43 -24.50
CA GLU A 285 29.50 -5.81 -23.17
C GLU A 285 28.98 -4.36 -23.25
N GLN A 286 29.43 -3.60 -24.26
CA GLN A 286 28.96 -2.24 -24.53
C GLN A 286 27.47 -2.23 -24.89
N PHE A 287 27.01 -3.14 -25.75
CA PHE A 287 25.60 -3.28 -26.08
C PHE A 287 24.75 -3.57 -24.83
N MET A 288 25.20 -4.49 -23.97
CA MET A 288 24.50 -4.79 -22.71
C MET A 288 24.47 -3.57 -21.78
N PHE A 289 25.59 -2.87 -21.65
CA PHE A 289 25.68 -1.65 -20.84
C PHE A 289 24.72 -0.56 -21.35
N GLU A 290 24.68 -0.29 -22.65
CA GLU A 290 23.75 0.67 -23.25
C GLU A 290 22.29 0.29 -22.98
N MET A 291 21.98 -1.00 -23.06
CA MET A 291 20.62 -1.50 -22.82
C MET A 291 20.23 -1.43 -21.34
N GLU A 292 21.14 -1.65 -20.40
CA GLU A 292 20.85 -1.60 -18.96
C GLU A 292 20.93 -0.19 -18.37
N GLU A 293 21.96 0.60 -18.70
CA GLU A 293 22.26 1.86 -18.02
C GLU A 293 21.71 3.09 -18.75
N MET A 294 21.44 3.00 -20.06
CA MET A 294 20.88 4.12 -20.84
C MET A 294 19.37 3.97 -21.13
N SER A 295 18.74 2.88 -20.66
CA SER A 295 17.30 2.69 -20.79
C SER A 295 16.54 3.42 -19.67
N ASP A 296 15.39 4.00 -20.03
CA ASP A 296 14.44 4.46 -19.02
C ASP A 296 13.58 3.29 -18.55
N TYR A 297 13.28 3.24 -17.25
CA TYR A 297 12.44 2.22 -16.65
C TYR A 297 11.10 2.82 -16.21
N PRO A 298 10.00 2.72 -16.98
CA PRO A 298 8.70 3.22 -16.54
C PRO A 298 8.17 2.53 -15.29
N TRP A 299 8.49 1.24 -15.13
CA TRP A 299 8.19 0.49 -13.90
C TRP A 299 9.08 -0.73 -13.76
N ILE A 300 9.29 -1.13 -12.51
CA ILE A 300 9.94 -2.39 -12.12
C ILE A 300 9.08 -3.14 -11.11
N GLU A 301 9.29 -4.44 -10.99
CA GLU A 301 8.72 -5.27 -9.93
C GLU A 301 9.83 -6.01 -9.19
N LEU A 302 9.85 -5.83 -7.88
CA LEU A 302 10.81 -6.42 -6.97
C LEU A 302 10.13 -7.45 -6.08
N LEU A 303 10.90 -8.48 -5.72
CA LEU A 303 10.52 -9.55 -4.82
C LEU A 303 11.56 -9.64 -3.70
N TRP A 304 11.15 -9.36 -2.47
CA TRP A 304 11.93 -9.74 -1.29
C TRP A 304 11.59 -11.17 -0.93
N GLU A 305 12.58 -12.05 -1.05
CA GLU A 305 12.40 -13.47 -0.77
C GLU A 305 12.18 -13.72 0.71
N ASN A 306 11.40 -14.77 0.99
CA ASN A 306 11.18 -15.27 2.33
C ASN A 306 11.33 -16.79 2.28
N GLU A 307 11.82 -17.41 3.36
CA GLU A 307 11.93 -18.88 3.47
C GLU A 307 10.61 -19.57 3.07
N ILE A 308 9.48 -18.95 3.41
CA ILE A 308 8.16 -19.37 2.96
C ILE A 308 7.77 -18.53 1.75
N LYS A 309 7.81 -19.10 0.54
CA LYS A 309 7.49 -18.40 -0.72
C LYS A 309 6.16 -17.63 -0.72
N THR A 310 5.14 -18.13 -0.02
CA THR A 310 3.82 -17.47 0.09
C THR A 310 3.83 -16.22 0.98
N ARG A 311 4.94 -15.96 1.68
CA ARG A 311 5.22 -14.80 2.51
C ARG A 311 6.22 -13.83 1.87
N SER A 312 6.74 -14.12 0.68
CA SER A 312 7.58 -13.18 -0.06
C SER A 312 6.82 -11.88 -0.34
N ASN A 313 7.54 -10.76 -0.36
CA ASN A 313 6.94 -9.45 -0.55
C ASN A 313 7.17 -8.99 -1.99
N ARG A 314 6.10 -8.99 -2.80
CA ARG A 314 6.14 -8.53 -4.20
C ARG A 314 5.60 -7.11 -4.29
N VAL A 315 6.37 -6.22 -4.90
CA VAL A 315 6.04 -4.79 -5.01
C VAL A 315 6.38 -4.28 -6.40
N LYS A 316 5.50 -3.49 -6.98
CA LYS A 316 5.72 -2.77 -8.23
C LYS A 316 5.99 -1.30 -7.95
N PHE A 317 7.02 -0.75 -8.58
CA PHE A 317 7.34 0.67 -8.55
C PHE A 317 7.01 1.25 -9.92
N VAL A 318 6.10 2.22 -9.99
CA VAL A 318 5.74 2.92 -11.22
C VAL A 318 6.30 4.33 -11.15
N PHE A 319 7.39 4.55 -11.86
CA PHE A 319 8.09 5.83 -11.89
C PHE A 319 7.34 6.83 -12.75
N ASN A 320 7.49 8.10 -12.41
CA ASN A 320 6.84 9.21 -13.12
C ASN A 320 5.32 9.00 -13.33
N TYR A 321 4.62 8.52 -12.30
CA TYR A 321 3.23 8.08 -12.42
C TYR A 321 2.33 9.23 -12.90
N MET A 322 1.61 9.01 -14.02
CA MET A 322 0.78 10.04 -14.67
C MET A 322 1.55 11.34 -14.99
N ASN A 323 2.82 11.22 -15.38
CA ASN A 323 3.74 12.33 -15.65
C ASN A 323 3.93 13.26 -14.44
N LYS A 324 3.83 12.71 -13.23
CA LYS A 324 4.17 13.39 -11.97
C LYS A 324 5.46 12.80 -11.43
N SER A 325 6.30 13.61 -10.79
CA SER A 325 7.64 13.19 -10.34
C SER A 325 7.67 12.14 -9.23
N TYR A 326 6.52 11.83 -8.61
CA TYR A 326 6.46 10.78 -7.60
C TYR A 326 6.39 9.38 -8.21
N CYS A 327 6.94 8.41 -7.47
CA CYS A 327 6.81 6.99 -7.77
C CYS A 327 5.58 6.41 -7.06
N LEU A 328 4.69 5.78 -7.81
CA LEU A 328 3.56 5.03 -7.26
C LEU A 328 4.03 3.61 -6.91
N ILE A 329 3.99 3.27 -5.64
CA ILE A 329 4.31 1.94 -5.12
C ILE A 329 3.01 1.13 -5.07
N GLN A 330 3.01 -0.04 -5.69
CA GLN A 330 1.89 -0.97 -5.69
C GLN A 330 2.29 -2.27 -4.99
N TYR A 331 1.60 -2.57 -3.89
CA TYR A 331 1.78 -3.81 -3.15
C TYR A 331 0.88 -4.90 -3.74
N TYR A 332 1.44 -6.09 -3.95
CA TYR A 332 0.62 -7.23 -4.36
C TYR A 332 -0.07 -7.86 -3.15
N TYR A 333 -1.29 -8.36 -3.36
CA TYR A 333 -2.06 -8.98 -2.29
C TYR A 333 -1.37 -10.26 -1.82
N SER A 334 -1.22 -10.43 -0.50
CA SER A 334 -0.75 -11.69 0.08
C SER A 334 -1.94 -12.53 0.53
N ASN A 335 -1.95 -13.81 0.17
CA ASN A 335 -2.94 -14.76 0.67
C ASN A 335 -2.69 -15.17 2.14
N VAL A 336 -1.51 -14.85 2.70
CA VAL A 336 -1.09 -15.31 4.03
C VAL A 336 -0.92 -14.16 5.02
N LEU A 337 -0.17 -13.12 4.67
CA LEU A 337 0.21 -12.03 5.56
C LEU A 337 -0.89 -10.96 5.67
N ILE A 338 -1.22 -10.51 6.87
CA ILE A 338 -2.29 -9.55 7.15
C ILE A 338 -1.70 -8.36 7.89
N GLY A 339 -2.06 -7.15 7.47
CA GLY A 339 -1.60 -5.92 8.11
C GLY A 339 -0.43 -5.25 7.40
N MET A 340 -0.03 -4.11 7.95
CA MET A 340 0.88 -3.16 7.34
C MET A 340 2.36 -3.55 7.36
N GLU A 341 2.74 -4.66 8.03
CA GLU A 341 4.13 -5.10 8.18
C GLU A 341 4.88 -5.13 6.85
N ARG A 342 4.23 -5.58 5.78
CA ARG A 342 4.83 -5.64 4.43
C ARG A 342 5.09 -4.28 3.82
N MET A 343 4.22 -3.32 4.08
CA MET A 343 4.40 -1.94 3.61
C MET A 343 5.53 -1.29 4.41
N ASN A 344 5.48 -1.39 5.74
CA ASN A 344 6.51 -0.86 6.63
C ASN A 344 7.89 -1.42 6.30
N TYR A 345 8.00 -2.73 6.04
CA TYR A 345 9.25 -3.37 5.62
C TYR A 345 9.84 -2.71 4.36
N VAL A 346 9.01 -2.41 3.35
CA VAL A 346 9.46 -1.78 2.10
C VAL A 346 9.88 -0.34 2.35
N ILE A 347 9.16 0.41 3.19
CA ILE A 347 9.54 1.77 3.55
C ILE A 347 10.85 1.79 4.35
N GLU A 348 11.01 0.90 5.31
CA GLU A 348 12.26 0.76 6.07
C GLU A 348 13.42 0.38 5.16
N TYR A 349 13.18 -0.51 4.21
CA TYR A 349 14.16 -0.86 3.19
C TYR A 349 14.59 0.38 2.39
N ILE A 350 13.62 1.17 1.90
CA ILE A 350 13.87 2.42 1.17
C ILE A 350 14.68 3.39 2.04
N VAL A 351 14.32 3.58 3.31
CA VAL A 351 15.03 4.46 4.25
C VAL A 351 16.49 4.04 4.41
N ASN A 352 16.75 2.74 4.50
CA ASN A 352 18.10 2.23 4.73
C ASN A 352 19.00 2.31 3.48
N HIS A 353 18.45 2.33 2.27
CA HIS A 353 19.22 2.25 1.01
C HIS A 353 19.17 3.51 0.15
N ARG A 354 18.26 4.47 0.43
CA ARG A 354 18.10 5.70 -0.38
C ARG A 354 19.35 6.60 -0.45
N ASN A 355 20.32 6.40 0.46
CA ASN A 355 21.58 7.15 0.52
C ASN A 355 22.79 6.35 0.01
N ASP A 356 22.59 5.12 -0.48
CA ASP A 356 23.72 4.28 -0.91
C ASP A 356 24.38 4.80 -2.20
N ASP A 357 23.60 5.49 -3.03
CA ASP A 357 24.07 6.09 -4.30
C ASP A 357 24.84 7.39 -4.10
N THR A 358 24.63 8.11 -2.99
CA THR A 358 25.38 9.36 -2.71
C THR A 358 26.78 9.09 -2.20
N THR A 359 27.04 7.92 -1.61
CA THR A 359 28.36 7.52 -1.10
C THR A 359 29.38 7.09 -2.16
N GLN A 360 29.01 6.97 -3.44
CA GLN A 360 29.96 6.61 -4.51
C GLN A 360 30.67 7.81 -5.17
N ASN A 361 30.33 9.04 -4.78
CA ASN A 361 30.89 10.28 -5.34
C ASN A 361 31.75 11.11 -4.35
N GLU A 362 32.11 10.54 -3.19
CA GLU A 362 33.17 11.04 -2.29
C GLU A 362 34.35 10.07 -2.31
#